data_AF-A0A090QKG6-F1
#
_entry.id   AF-A0A090QKG6-F1
#
_cell.length_a   1.000
_cell.length_b   1.000
_cell.length_c   1.000
_cell.angle_alpha   90.00
_cell.angle_beta   90.00
_cell.angle_gamma   90.00
#
_symmetry.space_group_name_H-M   'P 1'
#
loop_
_entity.id
_entity.type
_entity.pdbx_description
1 polymer ?
#
loop_
_entity_poly.entity_id
_entity_poly.type
_entity_poly.pdbx_seq_one_letter_code
_entity_poly.pdbx_strand_id
1 'polypeptide(L)'
;MPGPAGEFVGAIAITVCFSLLGSYLISHTLVAGFAARWLLDTTQGDKASEAKNTRWYQSGIKIPMISRRFEGSIALAIKHPFLTALIACALPFAGFWGAGQLTEQFFPPSDRDMFEIQLFLPPQASIYATTQATQEVDAIMAEFEDVEQISWLVGSNYPSFYYNLLSRQQGTPNFAQAMVKVRDFEAANRLIPVLQQQLDTRLPQAQILVRKLEQGPPFNAPLEVRVYGPNLDQLKTIGEEIRLIMHKHRMSLIPVRRCNPARLKYMLTSMKRPAI
;
A
#
# COMPACT_ATOMS: atom_id res chain seq x y z
N MET A 1 -3.13 8.18 16.59
CA MET A 1 -3.35 9.03 15.40
C MET A 1 -4.82 8.90 15.00
N PRO A 2 -5.55 9.99 14.78
CA PRO A 2 -6.91 9.93 14.25
C PRO A 2 -6.91 9.54 12.75
N GLY A 3 -7.98 8.89 12.29
CA GLY A 3 -8.21 8.57 10.87
C GLY A 3 -7.86 7.13 10.45
N PRO A 4 -8.03 6.80 9.15
CA PRO A 4 -7.91 5.43 8.64
C PRO A 4 -6.55 4.75 8.91
N ALA A 5 -5.46 5.53 8.91
CA ALA A 5 -4.14 5.02 9.25
C ALA A 5 -4.05 4.57 10.73
N GLY A 6 -4.74 5.27 11.64
CA GLY A 6 -4.80 4.92 13.05
C GLY A 6 -5.63 3.66 13.31
N GLU A 7 -6.70 3.45 12.54
CA GLU A 7 -7.50 2.21 12.59
C GLU A 7 -6.69 1.00 12.13
N PHE A 8 -5.89 1.16 11.06
CA PHE A 8 -5.05 0.08 10.53
C PHE A 8 -3.91 -0.31 11.48
N VAL A 9 -3.13 0.67 11.96
CA VAL A 9 -1.97 0.40 12.83
C VAL A 9 -2.38 0.14 14.28
N GLY A 10 -3.54 0.67 14.71
CA GLY A 10 -4.01 0.59 16.09
C GLY A 10 -4.21 -0.84 16.58
N ALA A 11 -4.75 -1.72 15.73
CA ALA A 11 -4.93 -3.13 16.08
C ALA A 11 -3.58 -3.80 16.42
N ILE A 12 -2.55 -3.57 15.59
CA ILE A 12 -1.21 -4.13 15.80
C ILE A 12 -0.62 -3.64 17.12
N ALA A 13 -0.70 -2.33 17.38
CA ALA A 13 -0.17 -1.73 18.61
C ALA A 13 -0.82 -2.32 19.86
N ILE A 14 -2.15 -2.45 19.87
CA ILE A 14 -2.90 -3.01 21.00
C ILE A 14 -2.50 -4.49 21.22
N THR A 15 -2.41 -5.28 20.15
CA THR A 15 -1.98 -6.68 20.24
C THR A 15 -0.58 -6.82 20.83
N VAL A 16 0.38 -5.97 20.40
CA VAL A 16 1.74 -5.97 20.94
C VAL A 16 1.75 -5.60 22.42
N CYS A 17 1.00 -4.56 22.82
CA CYS A 17 0.89 -4.16 24.23
C CYS A 17 0.38 -5.31 25.11
N PHE A 18 -0.72 -5.96 24.72
CA PHE A 18 -1.26 -7.10 25.49
C PHE A 18 -0.31 -8.30 25.46
N SER A 19 0.39 -8.55 24.36
CA SER A 19 1.38 -9.63 24.27
C SER A 19 2.56 -9.40 25.21
N LEU A 20 3.11 -8.18 25.29
CA LEU A 20 4.21 -7.84 26.19
C LEU A 20 3.79 -7.91 27.66
N LEU A 21 2.60 -7.40 27.99
CA LEU A 21 2.06 -7.50 29.35
C LEU A 21 1.81 -8.97 29.75
N GLY A 22 1.22 -9.76 28.86
CA GLY A 22 1.02 -11.19 29.07
C GLY A 22 2.33 -11.94 29.24
N SER A 23 3.33 -11.67 28.39
CA SER A 23 4.66 -12.26 28.48
C SER A 23 5.36 -11.91 29.79
N TYR A 24 5.28 -10.65 30.22
CA TYR A 24 5.82 -10.19 31.50
C TYR A 24 5.19 -10.93 32.69
N LEU A 25 3.87 -11.06 32.70
CA LEU A 25 3.13 -11.77 33.75
C LEU A 25 3.47 -13.26 33.77
N ILE A 26 3.53 -13.91 32.60
CA ILE A 26 3.92 -15.32 32.48
C ILE A 26 5.35 -15.54 32.98
N SER A 27 6.28 -14.64 32.63
CA SER A 27 7.67 -14.71 33.09
C SER A 27 7.77 -14.60 34.63
N HIS A 28 7.00 -13.70 35.25
CA HIS A 28 7.08 -13.50 36.70
C HIS A 28 6.26 -14.49 37.52
N THR A 29 5.27 -15.17 36.92
CA THR A 29 4.41 -16.12 37.63
C THR A 29 4.77 -17.56 37.30
N LEU A 30 4.55 -17.97 36.05
CA LEU A 30 4.76 -19.35 35.60
C LEU A 30 6.24 -19.69 35.52
N VAL A 31 7.07 -18.89 34.86
CA VAL A 31 8.51 -19.20 34.71
C VAL A 31 9.21 -19.13 36.06
N ALA A 32 8.97 -18.10 36.87
CA ALA A 32 9.51 -18.01 38.21
C ALA A 32 9.03 -19.14 39.12
N GLY A 33 7.73 -19.49 39.07
CA GLY A 33 7.17 -20.61 39.84
C GLY A 33 7.73 -21.96 39.42
N PHE A 34 7.91 -22.19 38.12
CA PHE A 34 8.58 -23.38 37.59
C PHE A 34 10.05 -23.43 37.96
N ALA A 35 10.78 -22.32 37.84
CA ALA A 35 12.17 -22.23 38.27
C ALA A 35 12.31 -22.53 39.77
N ALA A 36 11.43 -22.00 40.61
CA ALA A 36 11.47 -22.24 42.05
C ALA A 36 11.19 -23.71 42.42
N ARG A 37 10.43 -24.46 41.61
CA ARG A 37 10.11 -25.86 41.90
C ARG A 37 11.06 -26.87 41.25
N TRP A 38 11.59 -26.56 40.08
CA TRP A 38 12.42 -27.48 39.30
C TRP A 38 13.92 -27.15 39.31
N LEU A 39 14.32 -25.92 39.67
CA LEU A 39 15.73 -25.50 39.71
C LEU A 39 16.33 -25.51 41.12
N LEU A 40 15.49 -25.49 42.17
CA LEU A 40 15.91 -25.60 43.57
C LEU A 40 16.24 -27.06 43.95
N ASP A 41 17.38 -27.55 43.45
CA ASP A 41 18.03 -28.77 43.96
C ASP A 41 19.56 -28.59 44.05
N THR A 42 20.04 -27.34 44.13
CA THR A 42 21.48 -26.99 44.18
C THR A 42 21.85 -26.17 45.42
N THR A 43 21.07 -26.26 46.50
CA THR A 43 21.48 -25.77 47.82
C THR A 43 21.99 -26.92 48.68
N GLN A 44 23.21 -27.35 48.41
CA GLN A 44 24.11 -27.86 49.45
C GLN A 44 25.56 -27.66 49.04
N GLY A 45 26.25 -26.77 49.77
CA GLY A 45 27.68 -26.87 49.99
C GLY A 45 28.55 -25.99 49.11
N ASP A 46 29.16 -24.99 49.74
CA ASP A 46 30.55 -24.65 49.48
C ASP A 46 31.37 -25.91 49.18
N LYS A 47 31.83 -26.07 47.94
CA LYS A 47 33.09 -26.74 47.59
C LYS A 47 33.40 -26.50 46.13
N ALA A 48 34.38 -25.63 45.92
CA ALA A 48 35.17 -25.59 44.72
C ALA A 48 35.82 -26.96 44.47
N SER A 49 35.90 -27.32 43.19
CA SER A 49 36.76 -28.34 42.56
C SER A 49 36.07 -29.63 42.10
N GLU A 50 36.37 -29.91 40.83
CA GLU A 50 36.25 -31.17 40.09
C GLU A 50 34.90 -31.50 39.42
N ALA A 51 34.95 -31.33 38.10
CA ALA A 51 33.94 -31.64 37.12
C ALA A 51 33.57 -33.13 37.07
N LYS A 52 32.28 -33.41 36.92
CA LYS A 52 31.75 -34.15 35.76
C LYS A 52 30.23 -34.16 35.79
N ASN A 53 29.64 -33.63 34.72
CA ASN A 53 28.24 -33.80 34.35
C ASN A 53 27.20 -32.90 35.08
N THR A 54 27.47 -31.60 35.18
CA THR A 54 26.36 -30.62 35.25
C THR A 54 25.63 -30.68 33.91
N ARG A 55 24.44 -31.26 33.91
CA ARG A 55 23.63 -31.43 32.71
C ARG A 55 23.40 -30.04 32.07
N TRP A 56 23.35 -29.96 30.73
CA TRP A 56 23.27 -28.70 29.98
C TRP A 56 22.11 -27.78 30.42
N TYR A 57 21.03 -28.37 30.95
CA TYR A 57 19.87 -27.66 31.46
C TYR A 57 20.06 -27.01 32.85
N GLN A 58 21.12 -27.35 33.59
CA GLN A 58 21.44 -26.74 34.90
C GLN A 58 22.52 -25.66 34.81
N SER A 59 23.47 -25.82 33.89
CA SER A 59 24.67 -24.95 33.79
C SER A 59 24.71 -24.08 32.53
N GLY A 60 23.69 -24.19 31.68
CA GLY A 60 23.59 -23.51 30.39
C GLY A 60 24.54 -24.08 29.34
N ILE A 61 24.41 -23.61 28.10
CA ILE A 61 25.29 -23.98 27.00
C ILE A 61 26.54 -23.10 27.08
N LYS A 62 27.69 -23.68 27.47
CA LYS A 62 28.98 -22.99 27.49
C LYS A 62 29.76 -23.31 26.23
N ILE A 63 29.95 -22.32 25.35
CA ILE A 63 30.76 -22.45 24.14
C ILE A 63 32.06 -21.64 24.32
N PRO A 64 33.15 -22.25 24.81
CA PRO A 64 34.34 -21.53 25.26
C PRO A 64 35.03 -20.72 24.16
N MET A 65 34.91 -21.13 22.90
CA MET A 65 35.44 -20.38 21.76
C MET A 65 34.75 -19.02 21.59
N ILE A 66 33.43 -18.99 21.75
CA ILE A 66 32.61 -17.78 21.59
C ILE A 66 32.83 -16.86 22.78
N SER A 67 32.86 -17.40 24.00
CA SER A 67 33.16 -16.65 25.22
C SER A 67 34.51 -15.94 25.12
N ARG A 68 35.59 -16.63 24.72
CA ARG A 68 36.91 -16.02 24.55
C ARG A 68 36.96 -14.93 23.47
N ARG A 69 36.22 -15.12 22.37
CA ARG A 69 36.13 -14.07 21.32
C ARG A 69 35.35 -12.85 21.78
N PHE A 70 34.26 -13.06 22.52
CA PHE A 70 33.47 -11.97 23.10
C PHE A 70 34.29 -11.18 24.14
N GLU A 71 34.97 -11.88 25.06
CA GLU A 71 35.91 -11.27 26.02
C GLU A 71 37.00 -10.46 25.31
N GLY A 72 37.60 -11.02 24.25
CA GLY A 72 38.58 -10.30 23.43
C GLY A 72 38.00 -9.04 22.77
N SER A 73 36.76 -9.10 22.29
CA SER A 73 36.08 -7.94 21.68
C SER A 73 35.81 -6.84 22.70
N ILE A 74 35.41 -7.19 23.92
CA ILE A 74 35.22 -6.23 25.02
C ILE A 74 36.55 -5.62 25.43
N ALA A 75 37.60 -6.43 25.59
CA ALA A 75 38.92 -5.93 25.96
C ALA A 75 39.46 -4.92 24.92
N LEU A 76 39.24 -5.20 23.63
CA LEU A 76 39.62 -4.28 22.56
C LEU A 76 38.76 -3.01 22.56
N ALA A 77 37.46 -3.13 22.83
CA ALA A 77 36.54 -2.02 22.91
C ALA A 77 36.89 -1.04 24.05
N ILE A 78 37.29 -1.57 25.22
CA ILE A 78 37.74 -0.79 26.38
C ILE A 78 39.11 -0.17 26.13
N LYS A 79 40.02 -0.88 25.45
CA LYS A 79 41.36 -0.38 25.14
C LYS A 79 41.35 0.82 24.18
N HIS A 80 40.38 0.88 23.26
CA HIS A 80 40.27 1.93 22.24
C HIS A 80 38.89 2.63 22.27
N PRO A 81 38.56 3.38 23.34
CA PRO A 81 37.21 3.91 23.55
C PRO A 81 36.74 4.86 22.44
N PHE A 82 37.64 5.69 21.88
CA PHE A 82 37.31 6.60 20.78
C PHE A 82 36.98 5.86 19.47
N LEU A 83 37.73 4.80 19.15
CA LEU A 83 37.47 3.99 17.96
C LEU A 83 36.16 3.22 18.11
N THR A 84 35.91 2.67 19.31
CA THR A 84 34.64 2.00 19.65
C THR A 84 33.46 2.94 19.51
N ALA A 85 33.56 4.17 20.04
CA ALA A 85 32.52 5.18 19.90
C ALA A 85 32.27 5.55 18.43
N LEU A 86 33.34 5.73 17.64
CA LEU A 86 33.22 6.03 16.21
C LEU A 86 32.51 4.91 15.43
N ILE A 87 32.89 3.65 15.66
CA ILE A 87 32.25 2.50 15.01
C ILE A 87 30.79 2.35 15.47
N ALA A 88 30.52 2.51 16.77
CA ALA A 88 29.16 2.43 17.32
C ALA A 88 28.24 3.52 16.75
N CYS A 89 28.76 4.74 16.57
CA CYS A 89 28.02 5.85 15.97
C CYS A 89 27.90 5.74 14.45
N ALA A 90 28.87 5.12 13.77
CA ALA A 90 28.83 4.97 12.31
C ALA A 90 27.58 4.22 11.84
N LEU A 91 27.10 3.23 12.60
CA LEU A 91 25.92 2.44 12.24
C LEU A 91 24.62 3.27 12.24
N PRO A 92 24.25 4.01 13.31
CA PRO A 92 23.15 4.97 13.26
C PRO A 92 23.29 6.03 12.17
N PHE A 93 24.49 6.61 11.98
CA PHE A 93 24.70 7.64 10.96
C PHE A 93 24.49 7.10 9.54
N ALA A 94 24.99 5.91 9.24
CA ALA A 94 24.72 5.22 7.98
C ALA A 94 23.21 4.94 7.80
N GLY A 95 22.51 4.58 8.88
CA GLY A 95 21.06 4.40 8.89
C GLY A 95 20.30 5.68 8.55
N PHE A 96 20.61 6.80 9.21
CA PHE A 96 19.99 8.10 8.91
C PHE A 96 20.29 8.58 7.49
N TRP A 97 21.53 8.40 7.03
CA TRP A 97 21.92 8.72 5.66
C TRP A 97 21.15 7.88 4.62
N GLY A 98 21.01 6.58 4.86
CA GLY A 98 20.23 5.69 3.99
C GLY A 98 18.74 6.01 4.01
N ALA A 99 18.18 6.33 5.18
CA ALA A 99 16.78 6.70 5.32
C ALA A 99 16.43 7.96 4.51
N GLY A 100 17.32 8.94 4.42
CA GLY A 100 17.12 10.15 3.61
C GLY A 100 17.10 9.92 2.10
N GLN A 101 17.55 8.75 1.61
CA GLN A 101 17.51 8.39 0.19
C GLN A 101 16.28 7.57 -0.19
N LEU A 102 15.47 7.16 0.79
CA LEU A 102 14.33 6.30 0.55
C LEU A 102 13.18 7.12 -0.04
N THR A 103 12.60 6.63 -1.13
CA THR A 103 11.38 7.24 -1.68
C THR A 103 10.22 6.98 -0.73
N GLU A 104 9.55 8.04 -0.30
CA GLU A 104 8.34 7.91 0.51
C GLU A 104 7.23 7.25 -0.30
N GLN A 105 6.78 6.09 0.17
CA GLN A 105 5.65 5.37 -0.40
C GLN A 105 4.59 5.19 0.70
N PHE A 106 3.42 5.80 0.51
CA PHE A 106 2.35 5.80 1.53
C PHE A 106 1.65 4.45 1.65
N PHE A 107 1.55 3.69 0.55
CA PHE A 107 1.04 2.32 0.51
C PHE A 107 1.79 1.47 -0.52
N PRO A 108 2.07 0.17 -0.22
CA PRO A 108 2.64 -0.73 -1.21
C PRO A 108 1.68 -0.90 -2.41
N PRO A 109 2.21 -1.21 -3.61
CA PRO A 109 1.35 -1.54 -4.73
C PRO A 109 0.52 -2.79 -4.39
N SER A 110 -0.70 -2.89 -4.89
CA SER A 110 -1.51 -4.09 -4.62
C SER A 110 -0.97 -5.31 -5.36
N ASP A 111 -0.90 -6.45 -4.67
CA ASP A 111 -0.53 -7.74 -5.25
C ASP A 111 -1.75 -8.50 -5.79
N ARG A 112 -2.69 -7.76 -6.40
CA ARG A 112 -3.92 -8.34 -6.95
C ARG A 112 -3.74 -8.77 -8.39
N ASP A 113 -4.29 -9.94 -8.69
CA ASP A 113 -4.49 -10.55 -10.00
C ASP A 113 -5.68 -9.93 -10.77
N MET A 114 -6.08 -8.71 -10.40
CA MET A 114 -7.24 -8.03 -10.98
C MET A 114 -6.98 -6.54 -11.17
N PHE A 115 -7.57 -5.98 -12.23
CA PHE A 115 -7.58 -4.55 -12.52
C PHE A 115 -8.92 -4.13 -13.12
N GLU A 116 -9.22 -2.82 -13.08
CA GLU A 116 -10.43 -2.26 -13.65
C GLU A 116 -10.18 -1.61 -15.02
N ILE A 117 -11.18 -1.67 -15.90
CA ILE A 117 -11.24 -0.87 -17.12
C ILE A 117 -12.46 0.05 -17.00
N GLN A 118 -12.27 1.35 -17.14
CA GLN A 118 -13.35 2.32 -17.22
C GLN A 118 -13.44 2.87 -18.64
N LEU A 119 -14.61 2.76 -19.26
CA LEU A 119 -14.89 3.23 -20.60
C LEU A 119 -15.87 4.40 -20.54
N PHE A 120 -15.50 5.52 -21.15
CA PHE A 120 -16.34 6.70 -21.30
C PHE A 120 -16.50 7.03 -22.79
N LEU A 121 -17.75 7.08 -23.25
CA LEU A 121 -18.11 7.65 -24.54
C LEU A 121 -18.55 9.13 -24.38
N PRO A 122 -18.67 9.87 -25.48
CA PRO A 122 -19.26 11.21 -25.46
C PRO A 122 -20.61 11.23 -24.73
N PRO A 123 -20.97 12.32 -24.01
CA PRO A 123 -22.19 12.38 -23.19
C PRO A 123 -23.50 12.09 -23.92
N GLN A 124 -23.52 12.25 -25.24
CA GLN A 124 -24.68 12.01 -26.11
C GLN A 124 -24.80 10.55 -26.58
N ALA A 125 -23.84 9.69 -26.23
CA ALA A 125 -23.86 8.28 -26.62
C ALA A 125 -25.00 7.52 -25.94
N SER A 126 -25.65 6.64 -26.70
CA SER A 126 -26.67 5.74 -26.18
C SER A 126 -26.05 4.58 -25.40
N ILE A 127 -26.85 3.93 -24.54
CA ILE A 127 -26.41 2.71 -23.85
C ILE A 127 -25.99 1.62 -24.83
N TYR A 128 -26.66 1.52 -25.97
CA TYR A 128 -26.35 0.55 -27.02
C TYR A 128 -24.98 0.80 -27.66
N ALA A 129 -24.63 2.07 -27.90
CA ALA A 129 -23.31 2.43 -28.40
C ALA A 129 -22.21 2.08 -27.39
N THR A 130 -22.47 2.31 -26.10
CA THR A 130 -21.55 1.90 -25.03
C THR A 130 -21.39 0.38 -24.96
N THR A 131 -22.48 -0.37 -25.07
CA THR A 131 -22.43 -1.84 -25.13
C THR A 131 -21.63 -2.35 -26.33
N GLN A 132 -21.77 -1.74 -27.50
CA GLN A 132 -20.94 -2.08 -28.66
C GLN A 132 -19.46 -1.79 -28.42
N ALA A 133 -19.14 -0.63 -27.85
CA ALA A 133 -17.76 -0.31 -27.49
C ALA A 133 -17.17 -1.30 -26.48
N THR A 134 -17.94 -1.80 -25.50
CA THR A 134 -17.46 -2.85 -24.58
C THR A 134 -17.18 -4.17 -25.29
N GLN A 135 -17.96 -4.53 -26.31
CA GLN A 135 -17.72 -5.74 -27.10
C GLN A 135 -16.46 -5.62 -27.96
N GLU A 136 -16.19 -4.43 -28.51
CA GLU A 136 -14.93 -4.16 -29.21
C GLU A 136 -13.73 -4.27 -28.27
N VAL A 137 -13.83 -3.77 -27.03
CA VAL A 137 -12.80 -3.97 -26.01
C VAL A 137 -12.62 -5.46 -25.71
N ASP A 138 -13.70 -6.22 -25.48
CA ASP A 138 -13.62 -7.66 -25.23
C ASP A 138 -12.92 -8.43 -26.34
N ALA A 139 -13.19 -8.07 -27.60
CA ALA A 139 -12.53 -8.68 -28.75
C ALA A 139 -11.00 -8.43 -28.76
N ILE A 140 -10.56 -7.22 -28.38
CA ILE A 140 -9.14 -6.88 -28.23
C ILE A 140 -8.54 -7.66 -27.05
N MET A 141 -9.25 -7.72 -25.92
CA MET A 141 -8.78 -8.39 -24.71
C MET A 141 -8.63 -9.91 -24.91
N ALA A 142 -9.41 -10.51 -25.81
CA ALA A 142 -9.30 -11.93 -26.16
C ALA A 142 -7.98 -12.29 -26.85
N GLU A 143 -7.19 -11.32 -27.33
CA GLU A 143 -5.85 -11.54 -27.88
C GLU A 143 -4.81 -11.88 -26.79
N PHE A 144 -5.13 -11.71 -25.50
CA PHE A 144 -4.21 -11.89 -24.39
C PHE A 144 -4.50 -13.18 -23.61
N GLU A 145 -3.62 -14.17 -23.72
CA GLU A 145 -3.76 -15.48 -23.05
C GLU A 145 -3.78 -15.40 -21.51
N ASP A 146 -3.19 -14.37 -20.93
CA ASP A 146 -3.13 -14.16 -19.48
C ASP A 146 -4.47 -13.73 -18.87
N VAL A 147 -5.48 -13.36 -19.69
CA VAL A 147 -6.79 -12.91 -19.24
C VAL A 147 -7.70 -14.10 -19.00
N GLU A 148 -8.14 -14.29 -17.74
CA GLU A 148 -9.00 -15.41 -17.34
C GLU A 148 -10.48 -15.06 -17.46
N GLN A 149 -10.85 -13.85 -17.05
CA GLN A 149 -12.24 -13.44 -17.00
C GLN A 149 -12.39 -11.92 -17.11
N ILE A 150 -13.41 -11.49 -17.85
CA ILE A 150 -13.82 -10.09 -17.93
C ILE A 150 -15.30 -10.01 -17.57
N SER A 151 -15.64 -9.12 -16.64
CA SER A 151 -17.02 -8.89 -16.21
C SER A 151 -17.38 -7.43 -16.35
N TRP A 152 -18.31 -7.12 -17.25
CA TRP A 152 -18.76 -5.75 -17.53
C TRP A 152 -20.01 -5.35 -16.77
N LEU A 153 -20.04 -4.08 -16.38
CA LEU A 153 -21.26 -3.37 -15.98
C LEU A 153 -21.41 -2.14 -16.87
N VAL A 154 -22.49 -2.08 -17.66
CA VAL A 154 -22.78 -0.97 -18.57
C VAL A 154 -23.82 -0.06 -17.91
N GLY A 155 -23.56 1.24 -17.88
CA GLY A 155 -24.45 2.23 -17.29
C GLY A 155 -24.22 2.54 -15.81
N SER A 156 -23.35 1.78 -15.13
CA SER A 156 -23.07 1.92 -13.70
C SER A 156 -21.69 1.40 -13.34
N ASN A 157 -21.21 1.76 -12.14
CA ASN A 157 -19.99 1.18 -11.59
C ASN A 157 -20.20 -0.25 -11.07
N TYR A 158 -19.16 -1.07 -11.19
CA TYR A 158 -19.05 -2.37 -10.53
C TYR A 158 -19.26 -2.21 -9.00
N PRO A 159 -19.94 -3.17 -8.33
CA PRO A 159 -20.09 -3.14 -6.88
C PRO A 159 -18.74 -3.02 -6.16
N SER A 160 -18.67 -2.15 -5.15
CA SER A 160 -17.42 -1.94 -4.40
C SER A 160 -17.12 -3.14 -3.50
N PHE A 161 -16.01 -3.82 -3.78
CA PHE A 161 -15.46 -4.90 -2.93
C PHE A 161 -14.01 -4.63 -2.51
N TYR A 162 -13.42 -3.53 -2.99
CA TYR A 162 -12.03 -3.16 -2.75
C TYR A 162 -11.91 -1.67 -2.46
N TYR A 163 -10.93 -1.28 -1.65
CA TYR A 163 -10.81 0.06 -1.04
C TYR A 163 -10.86 1.21 -2.05
N ASN A 164 -10.33 0.99 -3.25
CA ASN A 164 -10.23 2.01 -4.29
C ASN A 164 -11.38 2.01 -5.31
N LEU A 165 -12.34 1.08 -5.18
CA LEU A 165 -13.53 1.02 -6.04
C LEU A 165 -14.63 1.91 -5.49
N LEU A 166 -14.93 2.98 -6.21
CA LEU A 166 -15.96 3.95 -5.84
C LEU A 166 -17.13 3.90 -6.81
N SER A 167 -18.32 3.62 -6.30
CA SER A 167 -19.57 3.64 -7.07
C SER A 167 -20.07 5.07 -7.24
N ARG A 168 -19.66 5.75 -8.31
CA ARG A 168 -19.95 7.17 -8.59
C ARG A 168 -20.85 7.42 -9.79
N GLN A 169 -20.98 6.44 -10.67
CA GLN A 169 -21.76 6.45 -11.89
C GLN A 169 -22.91 5.47 -11.71
N GLN A 170 -24.13 5.95 -11.87
CA GLN A 170 -25.34 5.15 -11.83
C GLN A 170 -26.34 5.74 -12.82
N GLY A 171 -26.90 4.90 -13.69
CA GLY A 171 -27.79 5.35 -14.76
C GLY A 171 -27.10 6.28 -15.78
N THR A 172 -25.83 6.04 -16.08
CA THR A 172 -25.01 6.86 -16.98
C THR A 172 -24.79 6.13 -18.31
N PRO A 173 -25.60 6.38 -19.37
CA PRO A 173 -25.60 5.54 -20.58
C PRO A 173 -24.28 5.50 -21.34
N ASN A 174 -23.47 6.55 -21.23
CA ASN A 174 -22.19 6.70 -21.92
C ASN A 174 -20.99 6.14 -21.12
N PHE A 175 -21.23 5.33 -20.08
CA PHE A 175 -20.21 4.79 -19.20
C PHE A 175 -20.34 3.27 -19.05
N ALA A 176 -19.19 2.58 -19.01
CA ALA A 176 -19.10 1.18 -18.60
C ALA A 176 -17.86 0.95 -17.75
N GLN A 177 -17.92 -0.06 -16.88
CA GLN A 177 -16.78 -0.51 -16.08
C GLN A 177 -16.64 -2.02 -16.18
N ALA A 178 -15.43 -2.49 -16.46
CA ALA A 178 -15.05 -3.90 -16.41
C ALA A 178 -14.20 -4.18 -15.18
N MET A 179 -14.36 -5.38 -14.63
CA MET A 179 -13.37 -6.01 -13.77
C MET A 179 -12.70 -7.13 -14.56
N VAL A 180 -11.38 -7.07 -14.67
CA VAL A 180 -10.57 -8.05 -15.40
C VAL A 180 -9.79 -8.87 -14.40
N LYS A 181 -9.92 -10.19 -14.47
CA LYS A 181 -9.10 -11.16 -13.75
C LYS A 181 -8.06 -11.73 -14.71
N VAL A 182 -6.83 -11.80 -14.23
CA VAL A 182 -5.68 -12.38 -14.95
C VAL A 182 -5.02 -13.45 -14.09
N ARG A 183 -4.07 -14.17 -14.68
CA ARG A 183 -3.36 -15.29 -14.03
C ARG A 183 -2.69 -14.93 -12.71
N ASP A 184 -1.99 -13.79 -12.65
CA ASP A 184 -1.22 -13.37 -11.49
C ASP A 184 -1.00 -11.84 -11.48
N PHE A 185 -0.50 -11.31 -10.37
CA PHE A 185 -0.27 -9.87 -10.20
C PHE A 185 0.85 -9.32 -11.14
N GLU A 186 1.81 -10.15 -11.54
CA GLU A 186 2.87 -9.75 -12.47
C GLU A 186 2.32 -9.57 -13.88
N ALA A 187 1.44 -10.47 -14.31
CA ALA A 187 0.68 -10.37 -15.55
C ALA A 187 -0.20 -9.11 -15.52
N ALA A 188 -0.89 -8.81 -14.41
CA ALA A 188 -1.66 -7.58 -14.29
C ALA A 188 -0.77 -6.34 -14.51
N ASN A 189 0.36 -6.26 -13.81
CA ASN A 189 1.30 -5.12 -13.93
C ASN A 189 1.88 -4.98 -15.33
N ARG A 190 2.13 -6.10 -16.03
CA ARG A 190 2.63 -6.12 -17.41
C ARG A 190 1.55 -5.69 -18.41
N LEU A 191 0.32 -6.17 -18.24
CA LEU A 191 -0.78 -5.95 -19.19
C LEU A 191 -1.35 -4.54 -19.12
N ILE A 192 -1.48 -3.95 -17.93
CA ILE A 192 -2.09 -2.61 -17.77
C ILE A 192 -1.52 -1.55 -18.74
N PRO A 193 -0.19 -1.31 -18.83
CA PRO A 193 0.34 -0.30 -19.74
C PRO A 193 0.18 -0.68 -21.22
N VAL A 194 0.29 -1.96 -21.55
CA VAL A 194 0.13 -2.48 -22.92
C VAL A 194 -1.32 -2.28 -23.38
N LEU A 195 -2.28 -2.65 -22.53
CA LEU A 195 -3.70 -2.49 -22.78
C LEU A 195 -4.10 -1.03 -22.87
N GLN A 196 -3.61 -0.16 -21.98
CA GLN A 196 -3.87 1.28 -22.07
C GLN A 196 -3.47 1.81 -23.44
N GLN A 197 -2.25 1.50 -23.91
CA GLN A 197 -1.77 1.97 -25.21
C GLN A 197 -2.56 1.39 -26.39
N GLN A 198 -2.87 0.08 -26.36
CA GLN A 198 -3.62 -0.56 -27.44
C GLN A 198 -5.05 -0.06 -27.54
N LEU A 199 -5.74 0.10 -26.40
CA LEU A 199 -7.11 0.58 -26.35
C LEU A 199 -7.20 2.06 -26.77
N ASP A 200 -6.24 2.90 -26.35
CA ASP A 200 -6.17 4.30 -26.82
C ASP A 200 -5.98 4.40 -28.34
N THR A 201 -5.26 3.45 -28.95
CA THR A 201 -4.98 3.45 -30.39
C THR A 201 -6.15 2.89 -31.20
N ARG A 202 -6.78 1.80 -30.74
CA ARG A 202 -7.83 1.09 -31.48
C ARG A 202 -9.21 1.70 -31.29
N LEU A 203 -9.47 2.38 -30.17
CA LEU A 203 -10.76 2.96 -29.82
C LEU A 203 -10.65 4.47 -29.53
N PRO A 204 -10.17 5.31 -30.46
CA PRO A 204 -9.96 6.75 -30.23
C PRO A 204 -11.26 7.52 -29.92
N GLN A 205 -12.43 6.95 -30.26
CA GLN A 205 -13.74 7.51 -29.94
C GLN A 205 -14.13 7.38 -28.46
N ALA A 206 -13.45 6.51 -27.71
CA ALA A 206 -13.70 6.25 -26.29
C ALA A 206 -12.53 6.73 -25.44
N GLN A 207 -12.83 7.33 -24.29
CA GLN A 207 -11.83 7.53 -23.25
C GLN A 207 -11.80 6.28 -22.37
N ILE A 208 -10.72 5.50 -22.48
CA ILE A 208 -10.54 4.25 -21.74
C ILE A 208 -9.45 4.44 -20.68
N LEU A 209 -9.73 4.00 -19.46
CA LEU A 209 -8.79 4.04 -18.33
C LEU A 209 -8.58 2.62 -17.82
N VAL A 210 -7.38 2.09 -17.95
CA VAL A 210 -6.96 0.81 -17.37
C VAL A 210 -6.28 1.12 -16.04
N ARG A 211 -6.90 0.75 -14.92
CA ARG A 211 -6.42 1.12 -13.58
C ARG A 211 -6.21 -0.10 -12.71
N LYS A 212 -5.08 -0.11 -12.01
CA LYS A 212 -4.76 -1.12 -11.01
C LYS A 212 -5.69 -0.98 -9.79
N LEU A 213 -6.00 -2.10 -9.15
CA LEU A 213 -6.49 -2.07 -7.78
C LEU A 213 -5.32 -1.67 -6.85
N GLU A 214 -5.53 -0.72 -5.95
CA GLU A 214 -4.49 -0.16 -5.07
C GLU A 214 -4.90 -0.29 -3.61
N GLN A 215 -3.91 -0.43 -2.74
CA GLN A 215 -4.12 -0.45 -1.30
C GLN A 215 -4.17 0.99 -0.75
N GLY A 216 -5.03 1.19 0.25
CA GLY A 216 -5.17 2.48 0.92
C GLY A 216 -6.44 3.26 0.52
N PRO A 217 -6.60 4.47 1.06
CA PRO A 217 -7.75 5.32 0.79
C PRO A 217 -7.90 5.61 -0.71
N PRO A 218 -9.14 5.64 -1.23
CA PRO A 218 -9.37 5.91 -2.64
C PRO A 218 -8.93 7.34 -2.99
N PHE A 219 -8.05 7.47 -4.00
CA PHE A 219 -7.71 8.75 -4.62
C PHE A 219 -8.13 8.76 -6.10
N ASN A 220 -8.42 9.95 -6.64
CA ASN A 220 -8.97 10.09 -8.00
C ASN A 220 -7.91 9.91 -9.08
N ALA A 221 -6.78 10.56 -8.87
CA ALA A 221 -5.62 10.58 -9.75
C ALA A 221 -4.39 10.92 -8.89
N PRO A 222 -3.18 10.48 -9.28
CA PRO A 222 -1.95 10.84 -8.57
C PRO A 222 -1.73 12.36 -8.44
N LEU A 223 -2.23 13.13 -9.42
CA LEU A 223 -2.23 14.58 -9.41
C LEU A 223 -3.61 15.11 -9.84
N GLU A 224 -4.22 15.94 -9.00
CA GLU A 224 -5.50 16.60 -9.28
C GLU A 224 -5.32 18.13 -9.23
N VAL A 225 -5.58 18.80 -10.36
CA VAL A 225 -5.56 20.27 -10.43
C VAL A 225 -7.00 20.77 -10.42
N ARG A 226 -7.35 21.59 -9.41
CA ARG A 226 -8.68 22.20 -9.29
C ARG A 226 -8.60 23.69 -9.59
N VAL A 227 -9.29 24.12 -10.64
CA VAL A 227 -9.38 25.53 -11.04
C VAL A 227 -10.71 26.10 -10.56
N TYR A 228 -10.67 27.20 -9.83
CA TYR A 228 -11.85 27.87 -9.26
C TYR A 228 -12.02 29.25 -9.89
N GLY A 229 -13.26 29.61 -10.21
CA GLY A 229 -13.58 30.90 -10.81
C GLY A 229 -15.06 31.06 -11.11
N PRO A 230 -15.53 32.30 -11.32
CA PRO A 230 -16.94 32.58 -11.58
C PRO A 230 -17.36 32.32 -13.05
N ASN A 231 -16.42 32.30 -14.00
CA ASN A 231 -16.69 32.21 -15.43
C ASN A 231 -16.37 30.80 -15.97
N LEU A 232 -17.39 30.06 -16.40
CA LEU A 232 -17.24 28.68 -16.90
C LEU A 232 -16.43 28.57 -18.20
N ASP A 233 -16.56 29.52 -19.12
CA ASP A 233 -15.84 29.48 -20.41
C ASP A 233 -14.35 29.76 -20.22
N GLN A 234 -14.02 30.68 -19.32
CA GLN A 234 -12.63 30.95 -18.94
C GLN A 234 -12.02 29.74 -18.21
N LEU A 235 -12.75 29.16 -17.25
CA LEU A 235 -12.32 27.93 -16.57
C LEU A 235 -12.10 26.77 -17.54
N LYS A 236 -12.95 26.65 -18.56
CA LYS A 236 -12.82 25.64 -19.61
C LYS A 236 -11.53 25.83 -20.40
N THR A 237 -11.22 27.06 -20.78
CA THR A 237 -10.02 27.41 -21.55
C THR A 237 -8.75 27.12 -20.75
N ILE A 238 -8.68 27.61 -19.50
CA ILE A 238 -7.55 27.35 -18.58
C ILE A 238 -7.38 25.84 -18.35
N GLY A 239 -8.48 25.10 -18.17
CA GLY A 239 -8.45 23.65 -18.01
C GLY A 239 -7.84 22.91 -19.20
N GLU A 240 -8.12 23.35 -20.44
CA GLU A 240 -7.50 22.78 -21.64
C GLU A 240 -6.02 23.14 -21.76
N GLU A 241 -5.62 24.37 -21.42
CA GLU A 241 -4.21 24.78 -21.41
C GLU A 241 -3.39 23.94 -20.43
N ILE A 242 -3.87 23.77 -19.20
CA ILE A 242 -3.23 22.92 -18.19
C ILE A 242 -3.13 21.47 -18.69
N ARG A 243 -4.21 20.94 -19.29
CA ARG A 243 -4.22 19.59 -19.88
C ARG A 243 -3.14 19.44 -20.94
N LEU A 244 -2.98 20.42 -21.83
CA LEU A 244 -1.98 20.41 -22.89
C LEU A 244 -0.55 20.50 -22.34
N ILE A 245 -0.32 21.33 -21.32
CA ILE A 245 0.98 21.44 -20.64
C ILE A 245 1.36 20.09 -19.99
N MET A 246 0.42 19.48 -19.26
CA MET A 246 0.62 18.18 -18.61
C MET A 246 0.89 17.07 -19.62
N HIS A 247 0.23 17.10 -20.78
CA HIS A 247 0.47 16.15 -21.86
C HIS A 247 1.86 16.32 -22.50
N LYS A 248 2.35 17.57 -22.61
CA LYS A 248 3.64 17.88 -23.24
C LYS A 248 4.85 17.53 -22.35
N HIS A 249 4.71 17.53 -21.03
CA HIS A 249 5.79 17.19 -20.09
C HIS A 249 5.63 15.78 -19.54
N ARG A 250 6.34 14.82 -20.17
CA ARG A 250 6.72 13.46 -19.69
C ARG A 250 5.76 12.80 -18.67
N MET A 251 4.46 12.87 -18.90
CA MET A 251 3.41 12.13 -18.19
C MET A 251 2.59 11.28 -19.16
N SER A 252 3.21 10.70 -20.19
CA SER A 252 2.49 9.91 -21.21
C SER A 252 1.87 8.61 -20.69
N LEU A 253 2.02 8.30 -19.39
CA LEU A 253 1.50 7.11 -18.75
C LEU A 253 0.32 7.41 -17.81
N ILE A 254 -0.05 8.68 -17.61
CA ILE A 254 -1.16 9.05 -16.72
C ILE A 254 -2.30 9.64 -17.56
N PRO A 255 -3.45 8.95 -17.68
CA PRO A 255 -4.56 9.45 -18.48
C PRO A 255 -5.18 10.70 -17.84
N VAL A 256 -5.29 11.78 -18.62
CA VAL A 256 -5.84 13.05 -18.14
C VAL A 256 -7.35 13.07 -18.34
N ARG A 257 -8.11 13.14 -17.24
CA ARG A 257 -9.58 13.17 -17.27
C ARG A 257 -10.13 14.58 -17.06
N ARG A 258 -11.12 14.96 -17.87
CA ARG A 258 -11.94 16.14 -17.65
C ARG A 258 -13.04 15.82 -16.62
N CYS A 259 -13.07 16.56 -15.50
CA CYS A 259 -14.18 16.44 -14.54
C CYS A 259 -15.28 17.45 -14.87
N ASN A 260 -16.54 17.02 -14.93
CA ASN A 260 -17.70 17.86 -15.27
C ASN A 260 -17.95 18.94 -14.17
N PRO A 261 -18.22 20.21 -14.53
CA PRO A 261 -18.54 21.30 -13.58
C PRO A 261 -19.73 21.04 -12.64
N ALA A 262 -20.62 20.10 -12.97
CA ALA A 262 -21.81 19.79 -12.15
C ALA A 262 -21.49 19.32 -10.71
N ARG A 263 -20.23 18.96 -10.43
CA ARG A 263 -19.78 18.53 -9.10
C ARG A 263 -19.66 19.67 -8.08
N LEU A 264 -19.75 20.94 -8.48
CA LEU A 264 -19.66 22.08 -7.57
C LEU A 264 -21.00 22.41 -6.87
N LYS A 265 -22.12 21.88 -7.37
CA LYS A 265 -23.46 22.31 -6.92
C LYS A 265 -23.85 21.79 -5.53
N TYR A 266 -23.19 20.75 -5.00
CA TYR A 266 -23.54 20.15 -3.71
C TYR A 266 -22.70 20.60 -2.52
N MET A 267 -21.55 21.26 -2.74
CA MET A 267 -20.68 21.68 -1.64
C MET A 267 -20.99 23.09 -1.12
N LEU A 268 -21.69 23.92 -1.91
CA LEU A 268 -22.09 25.28 -1.50
C LEU A 268 -23.42 25.34 -0.73
N THR A 269 -24.23 24.26 -0.75
CA THR A 269 -25.52 24.23 -0.01
C THR A 269 -25.37 23.70 1.42
N SER A 270 -24.25 23.06 1.78
CA SER A 270 -24.01 22.52 3.13
C SER A 270 -23.34 23.52 4.10
N MET A 271 -22.89 24.68 3.63
CA MET A 271 -22.27 25.73 4.48
C MET A 271 -23.27 26.78 5.01
N LYS A 272 -24.59 26.52 4.92
CA LYS A 272 -25.65 27.40 5.46
C LYS A 272 -26.56 26.69 6.47
N ARG A 273 -25.99 26.02 7.47
CA ARG A 273 -26.70 25.80 8.74
C ARG A 273 -25.81 26.32 9.88
N PRO A 274 -26.17 27.43 10.54
CA PRO A 274 -25.49 27.85 11.76
C PRO A 274 -25.74 26.79 12.84
N ALA A 275 -24.67 26.43 13.54
CA ALA A 275 -24.75 25.69 14.78
C ALA A 275 -25.50 26.55 15.82
N ILE A 276 -26.60 26.00 16.34
CA ILE A 276 -27.06 26.22 17.72
C ILE A 276 -27.11 24.81 18.33
#